data_AF-A0A945BVB7-F1
#
_entry.id   AF-A0A945BVB7-F1
#
_cell.length_a   1.000
_cell.length_b   1.000
_cell.length_c   1.000
_cell.angle_alpha   90.00
_cell.angle_beta   90.00
_cell.angle_gamma   90.00
#
_symmetry.space_group_name_H-M   'P 1'
#
loop_
_entity.id
_entity.type
_entity.pdbx_description
1 polymer ?
#
loop_
_entity_poly.entity_id
_entity_poly.type
_entity_poly.pdbx_seq_one_letter_code
_entity_poly.pdbx_strand_id
1 'polypeptide(L)'
;KPKLIICDEPVSALDVSIQAQVVNLLMDLQEEMDLTLIFIAHDLSIVKHISTKIMVLYLGNMVELANSDDIYTKPRHPYTQALISAVPIPDPSIEKSKKIILIEGDLPSPVDPPSGCVFRTRCQKAQDICAIEKPEFKEVSNNHEVACHFHD
;
A
#
# COMPACT_ATOMS: atom_id res chain seq x y z
N LYS A 1 13.36 17.11 -21.96
CA LYS A 1 12.44 15.96 -21.75
C LYS A 1 12.63 15.49 -20.30
N PRO A 2 11.58 15.34 -19.50
CA PRO A 2 11.70 14.86 -18.13
C PRO A 2 12.19 13.41 -18.10
N LYS A 3 12.83 13.01 -17.01
CA LYS A 3 13.20 11.61 -16.72
C LYS A 3 12.31 10.97 -15.64
N LEU A 4 11.51 11.81 -14.97
CA LEU A 4 10.65 11.44 -13.85
C LEU A 4 9.31 12.14 -14.03
N ILE A 5 8.23 11.39 -13.84
CA ILE A 5 6.88 11.90 -13.70
C ILE A 5 6.34 11.46 -12.34
N ILE A 6 5.71 12.39 -11.63
CA ILE A 6 5.00 12.12 -10.38
C ILE A 6 3.52 12.35 -10.66
N CYS A 7 2.72 11.31 -10.52
CA CYS A 7 1.29 11.34 -10.71
C CYS A 7 0.60 11.23 -9.35
N ASP A 8 -0.09 12.30 -8.94
CA ASP A 8 -0.86 12.33 -7.70
C ASP A 8 -2.34 12.16 -8.00
N GLU A 9 -2.89 11.01 -7.62
CA GLU A 9 -4.27 10.58 -7.92
C GLU A 9 -4.73 10.84 -9.37
N PRO A 10 -3.95 10.45 -10.40
CA PRO A 10 -4.18 10.89 -11.78
C PRO A 10 -5.48 10.35 -12.41
N VAL A 11 -6.11 9.36 -11.78
CA VAL A 11 -7.25 8.61 -12.31
C VAL A 11 -8.45 8.55 -11.36
N SER A 12 -8.41 9.23 -10.21
CA SER A 12 -9.43 9.10 -9.16
C SER A 12 -10.83 9.61 -9.55
N ALA A 13 -10.90 10.56 -10.49
CA ALA A 13 -12.16 11.15 -10.98
C ALA A 13 -12.72 10.48 -12.26
N LEU A 14 -12.12 9.38 -12.70
CA LEU A 14 -12.44 8.73 -13.97
C LEU A 14 -13.24 7.44 -13.74
N ASP A 15 -14.07 7.05 -14.70
CA ASP A 15 -14.70 5.73 -14.69
C ASP A 15 -13.67 4.62 -14.94
N VAL A 16 -13.98 3.40 -14.49
CA VAL A 16 -13.07 2.24 -14.54
C VAL A 16 -12.50 2.00 -15.94
N SER A 17 -13.27 2.24 -17.01
CA SER A 17 -12.81 1.98 -18.38
C SER A 17 -11.78 3.03 -18.83
N ILE A 18 -11.99 4.29 -18.46
CA ILE A 18 -11.06 5.38 -18.76
C ILE A 18 -9.82 5.32 -17.86
N GLN A 19 -9.96 4.91 -16.59
CA GLN A 19 -8.81 4.65 -15.71
C GLN A 19 -7.83 3.68 -16.36
N ALA A 20 -8.33 2.56 -16.89
CA ALA A 20 -7.50 1.56 -17.57
C ALA A 20 -6.79 2.13 -18.81
N GLN A 21 -7.49 2.94 -19.62
CA GLN A 21 -6.89 3.58 -20.80
C GLN A 21 -5.76 4.54 -20.43
N VAL A 22 -5.97 5.37 -19.40
CA VAL A 22 -4.95 6.32 -18.93
C VAL A 22 -3.74 5.59 -18.35
N VAL A 23 -3.96 4.51 -17.58
CA VAL A 23 -2.87 3.69 -17.03
C VAL A 23 -2.05 3.05 -18.13
N ASN A 24 -2.69 2.45 -19.14
CA ASN A 24 -1.99 1.85 -20.28
C ASN A 24 -1.17 2.90 -21.04
N LEU A 25 -1.75 4.09 -21.29
CA LEU A 25 -1.02 5.18 -21.93
C LEU A 25 0.20 5.61 -21.12
N LEU A 26 0.10 5.69 -19.79
CA LEU A 26 1.24 6.03 -18.94
C LEU A 26 2.33 4.96 -19.00
N MET A 27 1.97 3.69 -19.08
CA MET A 27 2.91 2.58 -19.23
C MET A 27 3.59 2.61 -20.60
N ASP A 28 2.83 2.82 -21.68
CA ASP A 28 3.39 2.96 -23.04
C ASP A 28 4.38 4.13 -23.10
N LEU A 29 4.03 5.29 -22.54
CA LEU A 29 4.92 6.44 -22.46
C LEU A 29 6.16 6.17 -21.59
N GLN A 30 6.00 5.39 -20.51
CA GLN A 30 7.11 5.00 -19.65
C GLN A 30 8.16 4.21 -20.45
N GLU A 31 7.72 3.24 -21.25
CA GLU A 31 8.58 2.39 -22.07
C GLU A 31 9.19 3.16 -23.24
N GLU A 32 8.38 3.91 -24.00
CA GLU A 32 8.83 4.65 -25.18
C GLU A 32 9.84 5.75 -24.85
N MET A 33 9.71 6.36 -23.66
CA MET A 33 10.50 7.53 -23.27
C MET A 33 11.53 7.25 -22.16
N ASP A 34 11.66 5.99 -21.71
CA ASP A 34 12.55 5.56 -20.62
C ASP A 34 12.35 6.42 -19.35
N LEU A 35 11.09 6.51 -18.89
CA LEU A 35 10.71 7.35 -17.76
C LEU A 35 10.69 6.55 -16.45
N THR A 36 11.07 7.22 -15.37
CA THR A 36 10.69 6.79 -14.02
C THR A 36 9.30 7.37 -13.70
N LEU A 37 8.41 6.54 -13.16
CA LEU A 37 7.08 6.94 -12.74
C LEU A 37 6.91 6.74 -11.23
N ILE A 38 6.46 7.78 -10.53
CA ILE A 38 5.91 7.66 -9.17
C ILE A 38 4.42 7.86 -9.28
N PHE A 39 3.64 6.82 -8.96
CA PHE A 39 2.19 6.83 -9.05
C PHE A 39 1.57 6.72 -7.66
N ILE A 40 0.81 7.74 -7.27
CA ILE A 40 0.14 7.82 -5.96
C ILE A 40 -1.35 7.58 -6.19
N ALA A 41 -1.90 6.54 -5.56
CA ALA A 41 -3.32 6.22 -5.63
C ALA A 41 -3.77 5.42 -4.41
N HIS A 42 -5.08 5.43 -4.16
CA HIS A 42 -5.73 4.64 -3.12
C HIS A 42 -6.33 3.32 -3.64
N ASP A 43 -6.52 3.16 -4.97
CA ASP A 43 -7.03 1.92 -5.56
C ASP A 43 -5.88 0.94 -5.81
N LEU A 44 -5.80 -0.07 -4.95
CA LEU A 44 -4.81 -1.14 -5.04
C LEU A 44 -4.89 -1.95 -6.34
N SER A 45 -6.07 -2.09 -6.95
CA SER A 45 -6.22 -2.81 -8.22
C SER A 45 -5.41 -2.14 -9.33
N ILE A 46 -5.41 -0.80 -9.36
CA ILE A 46 -4.64 0.01 -10.30
C ILE A 46 -3.16 -0.01 -9.94
N VAL A 47 -2.84 0.20 -8.65
CA VAL A 47 -1.44 0.21 -8.18
C VAL A 47 -0.74 -1.10 -8.52
N LYS A 48 -1.43 -2.25 -8.39
CA LYS A 48 -0.90 -3.56 -8.76
C LYS A 48 -0.42 -3.62 -10.21
N HIS A 49 -1.19 -3.03 -11.12
CA HIS A 49 -0.97 -3.15 -12.56
C HIS A 49 0.18 -2.29 -13.06
N ILE A 50 0.30 -1.05 -12.56
CA ILE A 50 1.27 -0.07 -13.04
C ILE A 50 2.63 -0.14 -12.32
N SER A 51 2.67 -0.68 -11.10
CA SER A 51 3.84 -0.53 -10.22
C SER A 51 4.78 -1.73 -10.27
N THR A 52 6.09 -1.45 -10.30
CA THR A 52 7.14 -2.46 -10.08
C THR A 52 7.42 -2.68 -8.59
N LYS A 53 7.38 -1.60 -7.80
CA LYS A 53 7.46 -1.58 -6.34
C LYS A 53 6.34 -0.74 -5.75
N ILE A 54 5.89 -1.09 -4.55
CA ILE A 54 4.78 -0.41 -3.87
C ILE A 54 5.23 0.01 -2.48
N MET A 55 5.14 1.31 -2.20
CA MET A 55 5.32 1.90 -0.88
C MET A 55 3.95 2.14 -0.24
N VAL A 56 3.71 1.55 0.92
CA VAL A 56 2.49 1.74 1.70
C VAL A 56 2.76 2.79 2.78
N LEU A 57 1.88 3.79 2.85
CA LEU A 57 1.93 4.85 3.85
C LEU A 57 0.76 4.74 4.82
N TYR A 58 1.00 5.06 6.09
CA TYR A 58 -0.06 5.27 7.07
C TYR A 58 0.24 6.51 7.92
N LEU A 59 -0.70 7.48 7.95
CA LEU A 59 -0.52 8.78 8.63
C LEU A 59 0.85 9.43 8.32
N GLY A 60 1.24 9.45 7.05
CA GLY A 60 2.52 10.04 6.60
C GLY A 60 3.78 9.22 6.94
N ASN A 61 3.65 7.99 7.44
CA ASN A 61 4.78 7.12 7.75
C ASN A 61 4.87 5.97 6.74
N MET A 62 6.09 5.67 6.27
CA MET A 62 6.37 4.46 5.51
C MET A 62 6.20 3.26 6.42
N VAL A 63 5.25 2.39 6.09
CA VAL A 63 4.98 1.18 6.88
C VAL A 63 5.45 -0.08 6.19
N GLU A 64 5.49 -0.09 4.86
CA GLU A 64 5.92 -1.24 4.08
C GLU A 64 6.36 -0.85 2.65
N LEU A 65 7.47 -1.41 2.17
CA LEU A 65 7.92 -1.33 0.78
C LEU A 65 8.33 -2.72 0.30
N ALA A 66 7.77 -3.17 -0.82
CA ALA A 66 8.26 -4.37 -1.50
C ALA A 66 7.99 -4.30 -3.00
N ASN A 67 8.42 -5.33 -3.73
CA ASN A 67 7.95 -5.53 -5.11
C ASN A 67 6.43 -5.70 -5.12
N SER A 68 5.79 -5.33 -6.24
CA SER A 68 4.34 -5.40 -6.37
C SER A 68 3.79 -6.77 -5.97
N ASP A 69 4.34 -7.86 -6.50
CA ASP A 69 3.90 -9.22 -6.18
C ASP A 69 4.04 -9.59 -4.70
N ASP A 70 5.11 -9.17 -4.03
CA ASP A 70 5.34 -9.48 -2.61
C ASP A 70 4.34 -8.76 -1.71
N ILE A 71 3.95 -7.52 -2.05
CA ILE A 71 2.89 -6.79 -1.32
C ILE A 71 1.55 -7.53 -1.39
N TYR A 72 1.17 -8.09 -2.54
CA TYR A 72 -0.11 -8.81 -2.68
C TYR A 72 -0.08 -10.22 -2.11
N THR A 73 1.07 -10.91 -2.15
CA THR A 73 1.16 -12.32 -1.77
C THR A 73 1.63 -12.54 -0.35
N LYS A 74 2.49 -11.65 0.18
CA LYS A 74 3.12 -11.77 1.50
C LYS A 74 3.20 -10.42 2.22
N PRO A 75 2.08 -9.67 2.36
CA PRO A 75 2.11 -8.42 3.13
C PRO A 75 2.49 -8.70 4.58
N ARG A 76 3.42 -7.90 5.11
CA ARG A 76 4.03 -8.08 6.43
C ARG A 76 3.44 -7.15 7.48
N HIS A 77 3.19 -5.90 7.14
CA HIS A 77 2.63 -4.95 8.08
C HIS A 77 1.12 -5.24 8.27
N PRO A 78 0.60 -5.29 9.52
CA PRO A 78 -0.82 -5.59 9.77
C PRO A 78 -1.80 -4.65 9.05
N TYR A 79 -1.41 -3.39 8.83
CA TYR A 79 -2.18 -2.46 8.00
C TYR A 79 -2.26 -2.91 6.53
N THR A 80 -1.13 -3.24 5.91
CA THR A 80 -1.09 -3.73 4.53
C THR A 80 -1.84 -5.05 4.39
N GLN A 81 -1.71 -5.97 5.35
CA GLN A 81 -2.48 -7.22 5.39
C GLN A 81 -3.98 -6.94 5.32
N ALA A 82 -4.45 -5.96 6.10
CA ALA A 82 -5.85 -5.56 6.08
C ALA A 82 -6.27 -4.94 4.74
N LEU A 83 -5.46 -4.04 4.17
CA LEU A 83 -5.73 -3.46 2.86
C LEU A 83 -5.84 -4.52 1.75
N ILE A 84 -4.87 -5.43 1.65
CA ILE A 84 -4.87 -6.51 0.65
C ILE A 84 -6.05 -7.47 0.86
N SER A 85 -6.41 -7.74 2.11
CA SER A 85 -7.59 -8.56 2.44
C SER A 85 -8.91 -7.93 1.98
N ALA A 86 -8.95 -6.63 1.66
CA ALA A 86 -10.12 -5.94 1.13
C ALA A 86 -10.15 -5.83 -0.41
N VAL A 87 -9.05 -6.12 -1.12
CA VAL A 87 -8.98 -6.02 -2.59
C VAL A 87 -9.88 -7.05 -3.27
N PRO A 88 -10.84 -6.67 -4.13
CA PRO A 88 -11.73 -7.62 -4.80
C PRO A 88 -10.97 -8.65 -5.65
N ILE A 89 -11.42 -9.91 -5.61
CA ILE A 89 -10.92 -11.00 -6.44
C ILE A 89 -11.92 -11.26 -7.58
N PRO A 90 -11.48 -11.33 -8.86
CA PRO A 90 -12.40 -11.52 -9.99
C PRO A 90 -13.21 -12.82 -9.96
N ASP A 91 -12.69 -13.89 -9.35
CA ASP A 91 -13.40 -15.17 -9.21
C ASP A 91 -14.47 -15.08 -8.09
N PRO A 92 -15.78 -15.19 -8.42
CA PRO A 92 -16.85 -15.04 -7.44
C PRO A 92 -16.85 -16.11 -6.34
N SER A 93 -16.33 -17.31 -6.63
CA SER A 93 -16.27 -18.40 -5.66
C SER A 93 -15.20 -18.13 -4.63
N ILE A 94 -14.03 -17.66 -5.08
CA ILE A 94 -12.93 -17.26 -4.21
C ILE A 94 -13.34 -16.04 -3.39
N GLU A 95 -13.93 -15.03 -4.02
CA GLU A 95 -14.35 -13.78 -3.37
C GLU A 95 -15.31 -14.04 -2.20
N LYS A 96 -16.31 -14.90 -2.39
CA LYS A 96 -17.25 -15.28 -1.32
C LYS A 96 -16.59 -15.98 -0.14
N SER A 97 -15.48 -16.67 -0.36
CA SER A 97 -14.76 -17.41 0.68
C SER A 97 -13.63 -16.61 1.31
N LYS A 98 -13.35 -15.40 0.79
CA LYS A 98 -12.25 -14.55 1.24
C LYS A 98 -12.48 -14.08 2.67
N LYS A 99 -11.44 -14.14 3.50
CA LYS A 99 -11.44 -13.56 4.84
C LYS A 99 -10.94 -12.11 4.76
N ILE A 100 -11.81 -11.18 5.13
CA ILE A 100 -11.46 -9.75 5.25
C ILE A 100 -11.01 -9.48 6.68
N ILE A 101 -9.86 -8.84 6.84
CA ILE A 101 -9.35 -8.36 8.12
C ILE A 101 -9.92 -6.95 8.33
N LEU A 102 -10.88 -6.83 9.24
CA LEU A 102 -11.48 -5.54 9.55
C LEU A 102 -10.53 -4.69 10.39
N ILE A 103 -10.32 -3.45 9.96
CA ILE A 103 -9.61 -2.44 10.75
C ILE A 103 -10.65 -1.73 11.61
N GLU A 104 -10.60 -1.98 12.91
CA GLU A 104 -11.49 -1.35 13.89
C GLU A 104 -10.95 -0.01 14.38
N GLY A 105 -11.84 0.80 14.96
CA GLY A 105 -11.52 2.12 15.49
C GLY A 105 -11.41 3.22 14.42
N ASP A 106 -11.54 4.46 14.88
CA ASP A 106 -11.49 5.65 14.05
C ASP A 106 -10.06 5.99 13.60
N LEU A 107 -9.96 6.69 12.46
CA LEU A 107 -8.68 7.19 11.98
C LEU A 107 -8.16 8.26 12.96
N PRO A 108 -6.95 8.10 13.53
CA PRO A 108 -6.37 9.10 14.41
C PRO A 108 -6.06 10.42 13.69
N SER A 109 -5.97 11.51 14.45
CA SER A 109 -5.54 12.80 13.91
C SER A 109 -4.10 12.74 13.41
N PRO A 110 -3.81 13.21 12.18
CA PRO A 110 -2.43 13.39 11.72
C PRO A 110 -1.66 14.45 12.50
N VAL A 111 -2.36 15.40 13.15
CA VAL A 111 -1.75 16.50 13.91
C VAL A 111 -1.25 16.03 15.28
N ASP A 112 -1.95 15.05 15.88
CA ASP A 112 -1.58 14.44 17.16
C ASP A 112 -1.58 12.91 17.00
N PRO A 113 -0.56 12.37 16.29
CA PRO A 113 -0.52 10.95 15.97
C PRO A 113 -0.24 10.12 17.22
N PRO A 114 -0.70 8.86 17.26
CA PRO A 114 -0.40 7.97 18.38
C PRO A 114 1.12 7.78 18.57
N SER A 115 1.61 7.82 19.82
CA SER A 115 3.04 7.60 20.19
C SER A 115 3.64 6.27 19.72
N GLY A 116 4.95 6.16 19.50
CA GLY A 116 5.53 4.89 19.02
C GLY A 116 4.99 4.48 17.65
N CYS A 117 4.37 3.30 17.53
CA CYS A 117 3.71 2.86 16.30
C CYS A 117 2.39 3.60 16.08
N VAL A 118 2.33 4.38 14.99
CA VAL A 118 1.17 5.18 14.60
C VAL A 118 -0.08 4.35 14.26
N PHE A 119 0.08 3.08 13.92
CA PHE A 119 -1.04 2.17 13.62
C PHE A 119 -1.56 1.41 14.85
N ARG A 120 -0.91 1.51 16.02
CA ARG A 120 -1.21 0.65 17.18
C ARG A 120 -2.68 0.67 17.63
N THR A 121 -3.37 1.81 17.50
CA THR A 121 -4.74 1.99 17.99
C THR A 121 -5.76 1.23 17.17
N ARG A 122 -5.36 0.72 16.00
CA ARG A 122 -6.19 -0.01 15.04
C ARG A 122 -5.58 -1.35 14.64
N CYS A 123 -4.47 -1.73 15.28
CA CYS A 123 -3.70 -2.93 14.96
C CYS A 123 -4.12 -4.09 15.88
N GLN A 124 -4.59 -5.19 15.30
CA GLN A 124 -4.96 -6.40 16.04
C GLN A 124 -3.76 -7.11 16.71
N LYS A 125 -2.53 -6.82 16.26
CA LYS A 125 -1.29 -7.35 16.83
C LYS A 125 -0.61 -6.38 17.82
N ALA A 126 -1.25 -5.28 18.19
CA ALA A 126 -0.64 -4.28 19.07
C ALA A 126 -0.27 -4.86 20.44
N GLN A 127 0.94 -4.54 20.91
CA GLN A 127 1.44 -4.87 22.25
C GLN A 127 2.06 -3.61 22.88
N ASP A 128 2.47 -3.70 24.14
CA ASP A 128 2.95 -2.55 24.92
C ASP A 128 4.10 -1.80 24.25
N ILE A 129 5.05 -2.52 23.63
CA ILE A 129 6.17 -1.91 22.89
C ILE A 129 5.70 -0.98 21.76
N CYS A 130 4.57 -1.29 21.12
CA CYS A 130 4.01 -0.47 20.04
C CYS A 130 3.56 0.91 20.53
N ALA A 131 3.26 1.09 21.83
CA ALA A 131 2.90 2.39 22.39
C ALA A 131 4.11 3.24 22.79
N ILE A 132 5.24 2.59 23.05
CA ILE A 132 6.44 3.19 23.63
C ILE A 132 7.44 3.52 22.53
N GLU A 133 7.64 2.61 21.57
CA GLU A 133 8.71 2.68 20.58
C GLU A 133 8.17 2.67 19.16
N LYS A 134 8.67 3.59 18.34
CA LYS A 134 8.35 3.63 16.91
C LYS A 134 9.15 2.54 16.21
N PRO A 135 8.51 1.61 15.48
CA PRO A 135 9.23 0.58 14.75
C PRO A 135 10.11 1.21 13.68
N GLU A 136 11.35 0.73 13.59
CA GLU A 136 12.29 1.13 12.54
C GLU A 136 11.84 0.55 11.18
N PHE A 137 11.93 1.36 10.14
CA PHE A 137 11.70 0.91 8.77
C PHE A 137 12.96 0.23 8.25
N LYS A 138 12.94 -1.11 8.20
CA LYS A 138 14.12 -1.93 7.89
C LYS A 138 13.78 -3.11 7.01
N GLU A 139 14.79 -3.63 6.32
CA GLU A 139 14.67 -4.83 5.50
C GLU A 139 14.44 -6.07 6.38
N VAL A 140 13.37 -6.80 6.11
CA VAL A 140 12.97 -8.03 6.84
C VAL A 140 13.10 -9.28 5.97
N SER A 141 13.10 -9.11 4.65
CA SER A 141 13.46 -10.12 3.65
C SER A 141 13.92 -9.42 2.37
N ASN A 142 14.52 -10.15 1.42
CA ASN A 142 15.07 -9.59 0.17
C ASN A 142 14.10 -8.59 -0.51
N ASN A 143 14.52 -7.32 -0.60
CA ASN A 143 13.74 -6.23 -1.20
C ASN A 143 12.37 -5.97 -0.52
N HIS A 144 12.25 -6.28 0.76
CA HIS A 144 11.03 -6.09 1.55
C HIS A 144 11.36 -5.37 2.87
N GLU A 145 10.97 -4.11 2.95
CA GLU A 145 11.18 -3.26 4.11
C GLU A 145 9.86 -3.02 4.85
N VAL A 146 9.89 -3.07 6.18
CA VAL A 146 8.70 -2.98 7.02
C VAL A 146 9.02 -2.21 8.30
N ALA A 147 8.12 -1.31 8.70
CA ALA A 147 8.15 -0.67 10.02
C ALA A 147 7.15 -1.35 10.97
N CYS A 148 7.49 -2.54 11.48
CA CYS A 148 6.66 -3.25 12.45
C CYS A 148 7.50 -4.09 13.43
N HIS A 149 7.15 -4.04 14.71
CA HIS A 149 7.74 -4.91 15.74
C HIS A 149 7.33 -6.38 15.57
N PHE A 150 6.21 -6.65 14.90
CA PHE A 150 5.61 -7.99 14.74
C PHE A 150 5.28 -8.28 13.26
N HIS A 151 6.29 -8.14 12.39
CA HIS A 151 6.21 -8.31 10.94
C HIS A 151 6.23 -9.78 10.48
N ASP A 152 6.46 -10.72 11.40
CA ASP A 152 6.41 -12.15 11.14
C ASP A 152 4.99 -12.64 10.78
#